data_AF-A0AAN0Y716-F1
#
_entry.id   AF-A0AAN0Y716-F1
#
_cell.length_a   1.000
_cell.length_b   1.000
_cell.length_c   1.000
_cell.angle_alpha   90.00
_cell.angle_beta   90.00
_cell.angle_gamma   90.00
#
_symmetry.space_group_name_H-M   'P 1'
#
loop_
_entity.id
_entity.type
_entity.pdbx_description
1 polymer ?
#
loop_
_entity_poly.entity_id
_entity_poly.type
_entity_poly.pdbx_seq_one_letter_code
_entity_poly.pdbx_strand_id
1 'polypeptide(L)'
;MKKLVMLLLASAALTACSDEVGTESWCNDMRDKPKTEWTTESAMDFAKHCVLQDGVGSEQWCKDLKEKPKGDWTANEASSYTKHCIF
;
A
#
# COMPACT_ATOMS: atom_id res chain seq x y z
N MET A 1 16.81 0.54 41.78
CA MET A 1 15.82 1.23 40.92
C MET A 1 16.40 1.78 39.61
N LYS A 2 17.64 2.32 39.57
CA LYS A 2 18.27 2.81 38.32
C LYS A 2 18.36 1.75 37.20
N LYS A 3 18.67 0.49 37.55
CA LYS A 3 18.75 -0.62 36.59
C LYS A 3 17.40 -1.06 36.03
N LEU A 4 16.34 -0.98 36.86
CA LEU A 4 14.96 -1.28 36.42
C LEU A 4 14.42 -0.20 35.48
N VAL A 5 14.74 1.07 35.73
CA VAL A 5 14.38 2.18 34.85
C VAL A 5 15.08 2.07 33.49
N MET A 6 16.37 1.71 33.46
CA MET A 6 17.07 1.47 32.18
C MET A 6 16.52 0.26 31.41
N LEU A 7 16.13 -0.81 32.11
CA LEU A 7 15.57 -2.01 31.47
C LEU A 7 14.18 -1.75 30.85
N LEU A 8 13.33 -0.98 31.54
CA LEU A 8 12.02 -0.56 31.03
C LEU A 8 12.12 0.39 29.84
N LEU A 9 13.11 1.27 29.82
CA LEU A 9 13.33 2.21 28.72
C LEU A 9 13.84 1.51 27.45
N ALA A 10 14.62 0.44 27.59
CA ALA A 10 15.11 -0.34 26.46
C ALA A 10 14.01 -1.15 25.76
N SER A 11 13.03 -1.68 26.51
CA SER A 11 11.90 -2.42 25.95
C SER A 11 10.91 -1.57 25.14
N ALA A 12 10.83 -0.26 25.41
CA ALA A 12 9.92 0.64 24.68
C ALA A 12 10.43 1.04 23.29
N ALA A 13 11.72 0.86 22.99
CA ALA A 13 12.30 1.24 21.70
C ALA A 13 12.04 0.22 20.57
N LEU A 14 11.48 -0.96 20.88
CA LEU A 14 11.25 -2.04 19.92
C LEU A 14 9.95 -1.92 19.11
N THR A 15 9.05 -0.99 19.45
CA THR A 15 7.77 -0.80 18.74
C THR A 15 7.88 0.09 17.50
N ALA A 16 9.09 0.57 17.15
CA ALA A 16 9.33 1.42 16.00
C ALA A 16 9.62 0.65 14.69
N CYS A 17 9.49 -0.68 14.68
CA CYS A 17 9.68 -1.51 13.47
C CYS A 17 8.39 -1.76 12.69
N SER A 18 7.32 -0.99 12.92
CA SER A 18 6.12 -1.06 12.08
C SER A 18 6.28 -0.07 10.93
N ASP A 19 6.17 -0.57 9.69
CA ASP A 19 6.23 0.26 8.50
C ASP A 19 5.16 1.37 8.55
N GLU A 20 5.53 2.55 8.05
CA GLU A 20 4.65 3.71 8.03
C GLU A 20 3.47 3.46 7.08
N VAL A 21 2.26 3.75 7.57
CA VAL A 21 1.00 3.52 6.84
C VAL A 21 1.04 4.20 5.47
N GLY A 22 0.78 3.43 4.41
CA GLY A 22 0.73 3.92 3.03
C GLY A 22 2.09 3.96 2.31
N THR A 23 3.18 3.54 2.94
CA THR A 23 4.43 3.26 2.22
C THR A 23 4.29 1.99 1.37
N GLU A 24 5.14 1.84 0.35
CA GLU A 24 5.10 0.66 -0.53
C GLU A 24 5.30 -0.66 0.26
N SER A 25 6.23 -0.68 1.22
CA SER A 25 6.47 -1.85 2.06
C SER A 25 5.27 -2.16 2.96
N TRP A 26 4.66 -1.14 3.57
CA TRP A 26 3.42 -1.32 4.33
C TRP A 26 2.26 -1.83 3.47
N CYS A 27 2.10 -1.30 2.25
CA CYS A 27 1.09 -1.76 1.31
C CYS A 27 1.31 -3.22 0.91
N ASN A 28 2.56 -3.64 0.67
CA ASN A 28 2.91 -5.03 0.35
C ASN A 28 2.64 -5.95 1.54
N ASP A 29 3.05 -5.57 2.75
CA ASP A 29 2.76 -6.32 3.96
C ASP A 29 1.25 -6.49 4.18
N MET A 30 0.47 -5.43 3.98
CA MET A 30 -0.99 -5.50 4.07
C MET A 30 -1.61 -6.42 3.01
N ARG A 31 -1.07 -6.47 1.78
CA ARG A 31 -1.53 -7.39 0.72
C ARG A 31 -1.34 -8.86 1.10
N ASP A 32 -0.21 -9.17 1.72
CA ASP A 32 0.14 -10.55 2.12
C ASP A 32 -0.55 -10.98 3.41
N LYS A 33 -0.94 -10.02 4.26
CA LYS A 33 -1.59 -10.28 5.54
C LYS A 33 -3.00 -10.87 5.38
N PRO A 34 -3.35 -11.97 6.08
CA PRO A 34 -4.70 -12.53 6.06
C PRO A 34 -5.76 -11.49 6.44
N LYS A 35 -6.83 -11.35 5.63
CA LYS A 35 -7.91 -10.36 5.85
C LYS A 35 -8.64 -10.52 7.19
N THR A 36 -8.60 -11.70 7.81
CA THR A 36 -9.15 -11.95 9.15
C THR A 36 -8.38 -11.23 10.26
N GLU A 37 -7.15 -10.82 9.99
CA GLU A 37 -6.30 -10.06 10.92
C GLU A 37 -6.40 -8.55 10.72
N TRP A 38 -7.18 -8.10 9.73
CA TRP A 38 -7.35 -6.68 9.46
C TRP A 38 -8.30 -6.06 10.47
N THR A 39 -7.94 -4.87 10.95
CA THR A 39 -8.89 -3.98 11.64
C THR A 39 -9.63 -3.12 10.63
N THR A 40 -10.80 -2.58 11.00
CA THR A 40 -11.53 -1.62 10.18
C THR A 40 -10.64 -0.44 9.77
N GLU A 41 -9.82 0.07 10.69
CA GLU A 41 -8.90 1.18 10.42
C GLU A 41 -7.86 0.78 9.37
N SER A 42 -7.15 -0.33 9.56
CA SER A 42 -6.13 -0.80 8.61
C SER A 42 -6.72 -1.09 7.22
N ALA A 43 -7.95 -1.58 7.15
CA ALA A 43 -8.65 -1.81 5.89
C ALA A 43 -8.96 -0.49 5.16
N MET A 44 -9.43 0.52 5.90
CA MET A 44 -9.71 1.84 5.35
C MET A 44 -8.44 2.55 4.89
N ASP A 45 -7.37 2.45 5.67
CA ASP A 45 -6.09 3.07 5.33
C ASP A 45 -5.45 2.37 4.13
N PHE A 46 -5.51 1.04 4.06
CA PHE A 46 -5.03 0.30 2.90
C PHE A 46 -5.81 0.67 1.64
N ALA A 47 -7.13 0.79 1.75
CA ALA A 47 -7.95 1.25 0.64
C ALA A 47 -7.54 2.65 0.16
N LYS A 48 -7.38 3.61 1.09
CA LYS A 48 -7.04 5.01 0.75
C LYS A 48 -5.63 5.17 0.20
N HIS A 49 -4.66 4.51 0.82
CA HIS A 49 -3.24 4.78 0.58
C HIS A 49 -2.62 3.83 -0.42
N CYS A 50 -3.15 2.62 -0.58
CA CYS A 50 -2.60 1.63 -1.50
C CYS A 50 -3.55 1.41 -2.68
N VAL A 51 -4.81 1.04 -2.43
CA VAL A 51 -5.72 0.61 -3.51
C VAL A 51 -6.20 1.77 -4.37
N LEU A 52 -6.59 2.89 -3.78
CA LEU A 52 -7.06 4.05 -4.55
C LEU A 52 -5.92 4.75 -5.29
N GLN A 53 -4.69 4.69 -4.76
CA GLN A 53 -3.50 5.16 -5.47
C GLN A 53 -3.10 4.25 -6.64
N ASP A 54 -3.43 2.96 -6.58
CA ASP A 54 -3.22 1.99 -7.68
C ASP A 54 -4.48 1.80 -8.56
N GLY A 55 -5.54 2.56 -8.28
CA GLY A 55 -6.83 2.42 -8.95
C GLY A 55 -6.75 2.74 -10.44
N VAL A 56 -7.64 2.15 -11.24
CA VAL A 56 -7.75 2.45 -12.68
C VAL A 56 -7.85 3.96 -12.90
N GLY A 57 -6.88 4.51 -13.64
CA GLY A 57 -6.79 5.94 -13.92
C GLY A 57 -5.93 6.75 -12.95
N SER A 58 -5.33 6.12 -11.93
CA SER A 58 -4.30 6.76 -11.11
C SER A 58 -2.99 6.92 -11.87
N GLU A 59 -2.11 7.80 -11.41
CA GLU A 59 -0.83 8.04 -12.06
C GLU A 59 0.04 6.77 -12.13
N GLN A 60 0.08 5.99 -11.04
CA GLN A 60 0.84 4.75 -10.99
C GLN A 60 0.25 3.69 -11.93
N TRP A 61 -1.09 3.51 -11.91
CA TRP A 61 -1.77 2.60 -12.83
C TRP A 61 -1.52 2.96 -14.30
N CYS A 62 -1.53 4.26 -14.63
CA CYS A 62 -1.21 4.74 -15.96
C CYS A 62 0.25 4.40 -16.34
N LYS A 63 1.22 4.58 -15.43
CA LYS A 63 2.63 4.23 -15.68
C LYS A 63 2.79 2.73 -15.91
N ASP A 64 2.28 1.92 -15.00
CA ASP A 64 2.42 0.45 -15.06
C ASP A 64 1.77 -0.12 -16.34
N LEU A 65 0.57 0.36 -16.69
CA LEU A 65 -0.10 -0.11 -17.89
C LEU A 65 0.62 0.34 -19.18
N LYS A 66 1.22 1.53 -19.18
CA LYS A 66 2.02 2.03 -20.31
C LYS A 66 3.27 1.18 -20.55
N GLU A 67 3.86 0.64 -19.49
CA GLU A 67 5.01 -0.28 -19.57
C GLU A 67 4.61 -1.70 -19.99
N LYS A 68 3.38 -2.13 -19.67
CA LYS A 68 2.84 -3.41 -20.11
C LYS A 68 2.72 -3.47 -21.65
N PRO A 69 3.19 -4.55 -22.32
CA PRO A 69 3.01 -4.71 -23.77
C PRO A 69 1.55 -4.57 -24.17
N LYS A 70 1.27 -3.75 -25.20
CA LYS A 70 -0.11 -3.45 -25.64
C LYS A 70 -0.90 -4.68 -26.09
N GLY A 71 -0.22 -5.74 -26.52
CA GLY A 71 -0.85 -7.02 -26.87
C GLY A 71 -1.47 -7.75 -25.67
N ASP A 72 -1.00 -7.45 -24.46
CA ASP A 72 -1.47 -8.07 -23.21
C ASP A 72 -2.57 -7.22 -22.52
N TRP A 73 -2.99 -6.12 -23.16
CA TRP A 73 -4.04 -5.27 -22.63
C TRP A 73 -5.41 -5.93 -22.80
N THR A 74 -6.21 -5.88 -21.74
CA THR A 74 -7.64 -6.17 -21.83
C THR A 74 -8.38 -5.00 -22.50
N ALA A 75 -9.56 -5.27 -23.06
CA ALA A 75 -10.40 -4.22 -23.65
C ALA A 75 -10.77 -3.13 -22.62
N ASN A 76 -10.98 -3.53 -21.36
CA ASN A 76 -11.30 -2.59 -20.28
C ASN A 76 -10.10 -1.70 -19.94
N GLU A 77 -8.90 -2.27 -19.81
CA GLU A 77 -7.67 -1.49 -19.57
C GLU A 77 -7.44 -0.48 -20.70
N ALA A 78 -7.57 -0.91 -21.97
CA ALA A 78 -7.42 -0.02 -23.12
C ALA A 78 -8.42 1.14 -23.09
N SER A 79 -9.70 0.86 -22.85
CA SER A 79 -10.72 1.91 -22.77
C SER A 79 -10.48 2.85 -21.61
N SER A 80 -10.11 2.33 -20.45
CA SER A 80 -9.87 3.13 -19.25
C SER A 80 -8.62 4.01 -19.40
N TYR A 81 -7.56 3.48 -20.00
CA TYR A 81 -6.34 4.24 -20.24
C TYR A 81 -6.58 5.45 -21.13
N THR A 82 -7.36 5.29 -22.21
CA THR A 82 -7.75 6.43 -23.06
C THR A 82 -8.57 7.47 -22.31
N LYS A 83 -9.41 7.07 -21.36
CA LYS A 83 -10.26 7.99 -20.59
C LYS A 83 -9.52 8.71 -19.46
N HIS A 84 -8.55 8.04 -18.84
CA HIS A 84 -7.99 8.47 -17.55
C HIS A 84 -6.49 8.73 -17.58
N CYS A 85 -5.77 8.45 -18.66
CA CYS A 85 -4.31 8.58 -18.72
C CYS A 85 -3.80 9.38 -19.92
N ILE A 86 -4.66 9.70 -20.89
CA ILE A 86 -4.32 10.49 -22.07
C ILE A 86 -4.95 11.88 -21.88
N PHE A 87 -4.21 12.77 -21.25
CA PHE A 87 -4.50 14.21 -21.12
C PHE A 87 -3.45 15.02 -21.86
#